data_AF-A0A7W0ZH29-F1
#
_entry.id   AF-A0A7W0ZH29-F1
#
_cell.length_a   1.000
_cell.length_b   1.000
_cell.length_c   1.000
_cell.angle_alpha   90.00
_cell.angle_beta   90.00
_cell.angle_gamma   90.00
#
_symmetry.space_group_name_H-M   'P 1'
#
loop_
_entity.id
_entity.type
_entity.pdbx_description
1 polymer ?
#
loop_
_entity_poly.entity_id
_entity_poly.type
_entity_poly.pdbx_seq_one_letter_code
_entity_poly.pdbx_strand_id
1 'polypeptide(L)'
;MARRSLKPQLNQIRTWVRQGRTDAWIAHQLEVSVKDITAFKGEHDLAPGEAAAGESDLFGPRAEEEELDLRAADEALVAAALEAEQDEEPEEEEATDTAGGSDSDSASDEDDDKPRRRRRGRRGGRGRARTRKALDGTFDHGDEGYGLWLDPAVQDDAVYAEHWAGHRTITVTVEADRIVITRAGEDAGDGD
;
A
#
# COMPACT_ATOMS: atom_id res chain seq x y z
N MET A 1 17.29 20.93 -24.58
CA MET A 1 18.34 19.88 -24.57
C MET A 1 18.29 19.18 -25.92
N ALA A 2 19.39 19.15 -26.67
CA ALA A 2 19.45 18.39 -27.92
C ALA A 2 19.34 16.90 -27.59
N ARG A 3 18.41 16.18 -28.25
CA ARG A 3 18.25 14.73 -28.05
C ARG A 3 19.53 14.03 -28.52
N ARG A 4 20.30 13.45 -27.60
CA ARG A 4 21.42 12.58 -27.96
C ARG A 4 20.85 11.35 -28.66
N SER A 5 21.46 10.92 -29.76
CA SER A 5 20.98 9.73 -30.47
C SER A 5 21.33 8.47 -29.67
N LEU A 6 20.35 7.59 -29.48
CA LEU A 6 20.48 6.33 -28.75
C LEU A 6 20.97 5.17 -29.63
N LYS A 7 20.97 5.36 -30.96
CA LYS A 7 21.44 4.40 -31.97
C LYS A 7 22.83 3.79 -31.70
N PRO A 8 23.88 4.56 -31.34
CA PRO A 8 25.19 3.96 -31.01
C PRO A 8 25.18 3.08 -29.75
N GLN A 9 24.19 3.25 -28.88
CA GLN A 9 24.06 2.54 -27.60
C GLN A 9 23.12 1.33 -27.68
N LEU A 10 22.63 0.96 -28.88
CA LEU A 10 21.66 -0.13 -29.07
C LEU A 10 22.11 -1.45 -28.44
N ASN A 11 23.36 -1.87 -28.66
CA ASN A 11 23.88 -3.12 -28.11
C ASN A 11 24.04 -3.08 -26.58
N GLN A 12 24.32 -1.89 -26.04
CA GLN A 12 24.41 -1.67 -24.60
C GLN A 12 23.03 -1.78 -23.94
N ILE A 13 22.03 -1.11 -24.53
CA ILE A 13 20.62 -1.19 -24.10
C ILE A 13 20.12 -2.64 -24.18
N ARG A 14 20.40 -3.37 -25.27
CA ARG A 14 20.08 -4.81 -25.40
C ARG A 14 20.65 -5.65 -24.27
N THR A 15 21.92 -5.41 -23.93
CA THR A 15 22.62 -6.16 -22.88
C THR A 15 21.98 -5.89 -21.52
N TRP A 16 21.66 -4.63 -21.22
CA TRP A 16 21.02 -4.22 -19.98
C TRP A 16 19.57 -4.72 -19.85
N VAL A 17 18.80 -4.69 -20.94
CA VAL A 17 17.45 -5.27 -20.97
C VAL A 17 17.49 -6.78 -20.71
N ARG A 18 18.45 -7.51 -21.30
CA ARG A 18 18.65 -8.95 -21.00
C ARG A 18 19.06 -9.20 -19.54
N GLN A 19 19.72 -8.24 -18.91
CA GLN A 19 20.10 -8.29 -17.49
C GLN A 19 18.95 -7.85 -16.56
N GLY A 20 17.76 -7.54 -17.07
CA GLY A 20 16.62 -7.11 -16.26
C GLY A 20 16.64 -5.64 -15.82
N ARG A 21 17.58 -4.83 -16.32
CA ARG A 21 17.67 -3.41 -15.95
C ARG A 21 16.43 -2.63 -16.42
N THR A 22 15.90 -1.79 -15.53
CA THR A 22 14.71 -0.97 -15.80
C THR A 22 15.00 0.22 -16.71
N ASP A 23 13.97 0.72 -17.39
CA ASP A 23 14.10 1.87 -18.31
C ASP A 23 14.49 3.16 -17.58
N ALA A 24 14.13 3.29 -16.30
CA ALA A 24 14.56 4.39 -15.44
C ALA A 24 16.08 4.36 -15.18
N TRP A 25 16.63 3.17 -14.97
CA TRP A 25 18.07 2.98 -14.77
C TRP A 25 18.85 3.26 -16.06
N ILE A 26 18.39 2.72 -17.20
CA ILE A 26 19.01 2.95 -18.52
C ILE A 26 18.96 4.44 -18.87
N ALA A 27 17.83 5.11 -18.61
CA ALA A 27 17.66 6.53 -18.86
C ALA A 27 18.64 7.38 -18.03
N HIS A 28 18.80 7.07 -16.74
CA HIS A 28 19.76 7.74 -15.87
C HIS A 28 21.20 7.59 -16.40
N GLN A 29 21.59 6.37 -16.77
CA GLN A 29 22.95 6.06 -17.23
C GLN A 29 23.32 6.73 -18.56
N LEU A 30 22.34 6.92 -19.45
CA LEU A 30 22.52 7.55 -20.75
C LEU A 30 22.24 9.05 -20.73
N GLU A 31 21.86 9.60 -19.58
CA GLU A 31 21.42 11.00 -19.39
C GLU A 31 20.30 11.40 -20.36
N VAL A 32 19.33 10.51 -20.56
CA VAL A 32 18.14 10.71 -21.41
C VAL A 32 16.86 10.56 -20.62
N SER A 33 15.71 10.86 -21.25
CA SER A 33 14.42 10.66 -20.57
C SER A 33 13.96 9.20 -20.66
N VAL A 34 13.19 8.76 -19.66
CA VAL A 34 12.54 7.43 -19.66
C VAL A 34 11.62 7.24 -20.87
N LYS A 35 10.99 8.34 -21.35
CA LYS A 35 10.16 8.34 -22.56
C LYS A 35 10.96 8.05 -23.82
N ASP A 36 12.21 8.51 -23.89
CA ASP A 36 13.08 8.23 -25.04
C ASP A 36 13.54 6.76 -25.04
N ILE A 37 13.81 6.18 -23.87
CA ILE A 37 14.17 4.75 -23.75
C ILE A 37 12.97 3.85 -24.11
N THR A 38 11.78 4.15 -23.60
CA THR A 38 10.56 3.38 -23.91
C THR A 38 10.21 3.43 -25.40
N ALA A 39 10.27 4.61 -26.02
CA ALA A 39 10.10 4.75 -27.47
C ALA A 39 11.17 3.97 -28.24
N PHE A 40 12.44 4.08 -27.83
CA PHE A 40 13.55 3.37 -28.47
C PHE A 40 13.43 1.85 -28.36
N LYS A 41 12.95 1.31 -27.23
CA LYS A 41 12.69 -0.13 -27.06
C LYS A 41 11.57 -0.61 -27.97
N GLY A 42 10.51 0.19 -28.16
CA GLY A 42 9.43 -0.11 -29.10
C GLY A 42 9.88 -0.09 -30.55
N GLU A 43 10.77 0.84 -30.93
CA GLU A 43 11.34 0.90 -32.29
C GLU A 43 12.30 -0.27 -32.61
N HIS A 44 12.90 -0.88 -31.59
CA HIS A 44 13.94 -1.90 -31.73
C HIS A 44 13.55 -3.30 -31.22
N ASP A 45 12.27 -3.49 -30.92
CA ASP A 45 11.67 -4.74 -30.41
C ASP A 45 12.44 -5.34 -29.22
N LEU A 46 12.71 -4.51 -28.22
CA LEU A 46 13.47 -4.87 -27.02
C LEU A 46 12.54 -5.14 -25.84
N ALA A 47 11.49 -5.94 -26.06
CA ALA A 47 10.55 -6.30 -25.02
C ALA A 47 11.24 -7.15 -23.93
N PRO A 48 10.99 -6.87 -22.63
CA PRO A 48 11.43 -7.73 -21.54
C PRO A 48 10.60 -9.01 -21.59
N GLY A 49 10.99 -9.97 -22.44
CA GLY A 49 10.18 -11.17 -22.64
C GLY A 49 10.74 -12.20 -23.62
N GLU A 50 11.39 -11.81 -24.72
CA GLU A 50 11.69 -12.82 -25.77
C GLU A 50 12.78 -13.84 -25.39
N ALA A 51 13.66 -13.56 -24.42
CA ALA A 51 14.65 -14.54 -23.97
C ALA A 51 14.16 -15.43 -22.82
N ALA A 52 13.02 -15.09 -22.19
CA ALA A 52 12.38 -15.86 -21.12
C ALA A 52 11.02 -16.44 -21.52
N ALA A 53 10.52 -16.13 -22.73
CA ALA A 53 9.31 -16.71 -23.32
C ALA A 53 9.51 -18.14 -23.84
N GLY A 54 10.71 -18.72 -23.71
CA GLY A 54 10.98 -20.12 -24.05
C GLY A 54 10.69 -21.12 -22.92
N GLU A 55 10.39 -20.65 -21.70
CA GLU A 55 10.14 -21.53 -20.54
C GLU A 55 8.80 -21.23 -19.84
N SER A 56 8.07 -20.19 -20.27
CA SER A 56 6.69 -19.94 -19.85
C SER A 56 5.63 -20.51 -20.82
N ASP A 57 6.06 -21.21 -21.87
CA ASP A 57 5.17 -21.78 -22.90
C ASP A 57 4.68 -23.20 -22.57
N LEU A 58 4.56 -23.52 -21.27
CA LEU A 58 3.86 -24.72 -20.80
C LEU A 58 2.32 -24.58 -20.86
N PHE A 59 1.82 -23.41 -21.27
CA PHE A 59 0.43 -23.15 -21.62
C PHE A 59 0.32 -22.80 -23.10
N GLY A 60 0.56 -23.80 -23.94
CA GLY A 60 0.24 -23.72 -25.37
C GLY A 60 -1.26 -23.50 -25.64
N PRO A 61 -1.63 -23.23 -26.90
CA PRO A 61 -2.97 -22.80 -27.26
C PRO A 61 -3.95 -23.97 -27.16
N ARG A 62 -5.00 -23.85 -26.35
CA ARG A 62 -6.11 -24.81 -26.33
C ARG A 62 -7.45 -24.13 -26.14
N ALA A 63 -8.22 -24.20 -27.22
CA ALA A 63 -9.67 -24.27 -27.31
C ALA A 63 -10.50 -23.19 -26.61
N GLU A 64 -11.20 -22.45 -27.44
CA GLU A 64 -12.62 -22.06 -27.35
C GLU A 64 -13.48 -23.04 -26.52
N GLU A 65 -13.31 -23.07 -25.20
CA GLU A 65 -14.19 -23.78 -24.27
C GLU A 65 -14.78 -22.69 -23.36
N GLU A 66 -16.05 -22.38 -23.64
CA GLU A 66 -16.98 -21.56 -22.85
C GLU A 66 -16.37 -21.00 -21.57
N GLU A 67 -15.95 -19.73 -21.62
CA GLU A 67 -15.58 -18.94 -20.45
C GLU A 67 -16.84 -18.78 -19.60
N LEU A 68 -17.16 -19.83 -18.84
CA LEU A 68 -18.21 -19.85 -17.84
C LEU A 68 -17.86 -18.77 -16.84
N ASP A 69 -18.48 -17.61 -17.00
CA ASP A 69 -18.35 -16.48 -16.11
C ASP A 69 -18.75 -16.94 -14.71
N LEU A 70 -17.77 -17.24 -13.87
CA LEU A 70 -17.92 -17.86 -12.54
C LEU A 70 -18.92 -17.09 -11.67
N ARG A 71 -19.14 -15.80 -11.96
CA ARG A 71 -20.14 -14.95 -11.34
C ARG A 71 -21.58 -15.39 -11.60
N ALA A 72 -21.90 -15.83 -12.81
CA ALA A 72 -23.23 -16.28 -13.17
C ALA A 72 -23.61 -17.59 -12.44
N ALA A 73 -22.63 -18.45 -12.18
CA ALA A 73 -22.84 -19.68 -11.41
C ALA A 73 -23.12 -19.37 -9.92
N ASP A 74 -22.39 -18.42 -9.33
CA ASP A 74 -22.61 -18.00 -7.94
C ASP A 74 -23.97 -17.32 -7.76
N GLU A 75 -24.38 -16.44 -8.69
CA GLU A 75 -25.71 -15.79 -8.65
C GLU A 75 -26.86 -16.79 -8.77
N ALA A 76 -26.72 -17.84 -9.59
CA ALA A 76 -27.72 -18.88 -9.73
C ALA A 76 -27.87 -19.73 -8.44
N LEU A 77 -26.78 -20.01 -7.73
CA LEU A 77 -26.82 -20.70 -6.45
C LEU A 77 -27.51 -19.87 -5.35
N VAL A 78 -27.26 -18.56 -5.33
CA VAL A 78 -27.91 -17.64 -4.39
C VAL A 78 -29.41 -17.53 -4.68
N ALA A 79 -29.80 -17.42 -5.96
CA ALA A 79 -31.21 -17.35 -6.35
C ALA A 79 -31.99 -18.63 -5.98
N ALA A 80 -31.41 -19.80 -6.23
CA ALA A 80 -32.06 -21.09 -5.91
C ALA A 80 -32.21 -21.30 -4.39
N ALA A 81 -31.24 -20.85 -3.59
CA ALA A 81 -31.35 -20.90 -2.13
C ALA A 81 -32.47 -19.98 -1.61
N LEU A 82 -32.63 -18.80 -2.21
CA LEU A 82 -33.62 -17.81 -1.79
C LEU A 82 -35.05 -18.21 -2.18
N GLU A 83 -35.24 -18.90 -3.30
CA GLU A 83 -36.54 -19.46 -3.73
C GLU A 83 -36.95 -20.65 -2.85
N ALA A 84 -36.01 -21.53 -2.49
CA ALA A 84 -36.28 -22.64 -1.57
C ALA A 84 -36.67 -22.15 -0.17
N GLU A 85 -36.10 -21.04 0.31
CA GLU A 85 -36.45 -20.46 1.61
C GLU A 85 -37.79 -19.69 1.58
N GLN A 86 -38.18 -19.10 0.43
CA GLN A 86 -39.51 -18.49 0.26
C GLN A 86 -40.63 -19.53 0.15
N ASP A 87 -40.38 -20.68 -0.48
CA ASP A 87 -41.36 -21.76 -0.56
C ASP A 87 -41.52 -22.54 0.77
N GLU A 88 -40.58 -22.38 1.71
CA GLU A 88 -40.62 -22.98 3.06
C GLU A 88 -41.28 -22.08 4.14
N GLU A 89 -41.61 -20.81 3.86
CA GLU A 89 -42.46 -19.98 4.73
C GLU A 89 -43.96 -20.23 4.46
N PRO A 90 -44.72 -20.86 5.37
CA PRO A 90 -46.17 -20.83 5.29
C PRO A 90 -46.69 -19.43 5.65
N GLU A 91 -47.58 -18.92 4.81
CA GLU A 91 -48.35 -17.67 4.88
C GLU A 91 -48.86 -17.26 6.30
N GLU A 92 -48.08 -16.53 7.10
CA GLU A 92 -48.55 -15.66 8.19
C GLU A 92 -47.52 -14.53 8.32
N GLU A 93 -47.77 -13.27 7.93
CA GLU A 93 -48.42 -12.25 8.77
C GLU A 93 -48.75 -11.00 7.93
N GLU A 94 -50.04 -10.72 7.79
CA GLU A 94 -50.59 -9.44 7.34
C GLU A 94 -50.61 -8.44 8.52
N ALA A 95 -50.13 -7.22 8.26
CA ALA A 95 -50.59 -5.95 8.84
C ALA A 95 -50.17 -5.52 10.27
N THR A 96 -50.29 -4.19 10.46
CA THR A 96 -50.20 -3.35 11.69
C THR A 96 -48.79 -2.79 12.02
N ASP A 97 -48.57 -1.52 12.37
CA ASP A 97 -49.46 -0.36 12.50
C ASP A 97 -48.58 0.90 12.45
N THR A 98 -48.93 1.88 11.63
CA THR A 98 -48.32 3.21 11.62
C THR A 98 -49.35 4.18 12.19
N ALA A 99 -49.22 4.58 13.46
CA ALA A 99 -49.95 5.74 13.98
C ALA A 99 -49.43 6.25 15.33
N GLY A 100 -49.22 7.57 15.38
CA GLY A 100 -49.42 8.39 16.58
C GLY A 100 -48.18 8.62 17.44
N GLY A 101 -47.80 9.84 17.79
CA GLY A 101 -48.47 11.12 17.62
C GLY A 101 -47.70 12.18 18.41
N SER A 102 -47.59 13.36 17.80
CA SER A 102 -47.19 14.63 18.39
C SER A 102 -47.99 14.95 19.67
N ASP A 103 -47.35 15.53 20.68
CA ASP A 103 -47.83 16.69 21.48
C ASP A 103 -46.72 17.09 22.48
N SER A 104 -46.03 18.21 22.30
CA SER A 104 -46.37 19.61 22.65
C SER A 104 -46.32 19.96 24.14
N ASP A 105 -45.49 20.97 24.39
CA ASP A 105 -45.63 22.10 25.33
C ASP A 105 -44.96 22.12 26.72
N SER A 106 -44.09 23.15 26.84
CA SER A 106 -44.01 24.22 27.87
C SER A 106 -43.79 23.84 29.35
N ALA A 107 -43.13 24.60 30.23
CA ALA A 107 -42.22 25.76 30.29
C ALA A 107 -41.93 25.98 31.82
N SER A 108 -41.06 26.93 32.17
CA SER A 108 -40.83 27.54 33.52
C SER A 108 -39.68 26.97 34.37
N ASP A 109 -38.57 27.72 34.55
CA ASP A 109 -38.25 28.71 35.62
C ASP A 109 -37.78 28.00 36.91
N GLU A 110 -36.79 28.37 37.72
CA GLU A 110 -35.95 29.56 37.96
C GLU A 110 -34.82 29.12 38.95
N ASP A 111 -33.74 29.92 39.01
CA ASP A 111 -32.79 30.11 40.12
C ASP A 111 -31.94 28.96 40.72
N ASP A 112 -30.61 29.15 40.78
CA ASP A 112 -29.92 29.52 42.05
C ASP A 112 -28.40 29.78 41.83
N ASP A 113 -27.87 30.61 42.71
CA ASP A 113 -26.64 31.39 42.72
C ASP A 113 -25.44 30.57 43.26
N LYS A 114 -24.24 30.70 42.67
CA LYS A 114 -23.00 30.27 43.37
C LYS A 114 -21.71 30.93 42.87
N PRO A 115 -20.78 31.32 43.79
CA PRO A 115 -19.75 32.29 43.50
C PRO A 115 -18.55 31.71 42.74
N ARG A 116 -18.05 32.50 41.80
CA ARG A 116 -16.92 32.20 40.90
C ARG A 116 -15.62 32.08 41.68
N ARG A 117 -15.19 30.84 41.96
CA ARG A 117 -13.85 30.55 42.53
C ARG A 117 -12.76 30.85 41.51
N ARG A 118 -11.99 31.93 41.75
CA ARG A 118 -10.67 32.16 41.13
C ARG A 118 -9.72 31.01 41.48
N ARG A 119 -9.38 30.16 40.51
CA ARG A 119 -8.26 29.20 40.64
C ARG A 119 -7.02 29.75 39.95
N ARG A 120 -6.10 30.20 40.79
CA ARG A 120 -4.70 30.49 40.45
C ARG A 120 -3.92 29.17 40.36
N GLY A 121 -3.24 28.96 39.23
CA GLY A 121 -2.03 28.12 39.12
C GLY A 121 -2.20 26.59 39.07
N ARG A 122 -2.11 26.04 37.85
CA ARG A 122 -1.44 24.75 37.62
C ARG A 122 -0.36 24.96 36.55
N ARG A 123 0.84 25.21 37.06
CA ARG A 123 2.11 24.97 36.39
C ARG A 123 2.16 23.50 35.96
N GLY A 124 2.56 23.28 34.72
CA GLY A 124 3.16 22.02 34.29
C GLY A 124 2.24 21.02 33.61
N GLY A 125 2.71 20.54 32.47
CA GLY A 125 2.60 19.13 32.16
C GLY A 125 1.31 18.71 31.48
N ARG A 126 1.21 19.03 30.21
CA ARG A 126 0.86 18.01 29.22
C ARG A 126 1.56 18.43 27.94
N GLY A 127 2.85 18.07 27.88
CA GLY A 127 3.48 17.94 26.58
C GLY A 127 2.51 17.15 25.74
N ARG A 128 2.12 17.71 24.59
CA ARG A 128 1.53 16.93 23.51
C ARG A 128 2.37 15.67 23.45
N ALA A 129 1.81 14.54 23.89
CA ALA A 129 2.37 13.26 23.53
C ALA A 129 2.44 13.35 22.02
N ARG A 130 3.66 13.53 21.51
CA ARG A 130 3.85 13.72 20.08
C ARG A 130 3.35 12.41 19.51
N THR A 131 2.16 12.42 18.93
CA THR A 131 1.65 11.29 18.16
C THR A 131 2.77 10.95 17.22
N ARG A 132 3.40 9.79 17.42
CA ARG A 132 4.51 9.34 16.60
C ARG A 132 3.96 9.35 15.18
N LYS A 133 4.54 10.21 14.35
CA LYS A 133 4.09 10.37 12.97
C LYS A 133 4.40 9.04 12.30
N ALA A 134 3.40 8.45 11.63
CA ALA A 134 3.69 7.34 10.74
C ALA A 134 4.62 7.88 9.65
N LEU A 135 5.80 7.28 9.56
CA LEU A 135 6.81 7.62 8.56
C LEU A 135 6.68 6.56 7.49
N ASP A 136 6.47 7.00 6.25
CA ASP A 136 6.29 6.11 5.13
C ASP A 136 7.64 5.68 4.56
N GLY A 137 7.68 4.49 4.01
CA GLY A 137 8.80 3.95 3.28
C GLY A 137 8.28 3.09 2.14
N THR A 138 9.07 2.94 1.08
CA THR A 138 8.76 2.00 0.01
C THR A 138 9.85 0.94 -0.04
N PHE A 139 9.40 -0.31 -0.13
CA PHE A 139 10.25 -1.46 -0.30
C PHE A 139 10.21 -1.85 -1.77
N ASP A 140 11.37 -1.97 -2.38
CA ASP A 140 11.53 -2.33 -3.78
C ASP A 140 12.36 -3.59 -3.92
N HIS A 141 11.92 -4.42 -4.85
CA HIS A 141 12.61 -5.63 -5.22
C HIS A 141 13.02 -5.53 -6.69
N GLY A 142 14.31 -5.37 -6.91
CA GLY A 142 14.90 -5.42 -8.25
C GLY A 142 15.69 -6.71 -8.45
N ASP A 143 16.09 -6.96 -9.69
CA ASP A 143 16.95 -8.09 -10.05
C ASP A 143 18.36 -8.01 -9.43
N GLU A 144 18.71 -6.84 -8.87
CA GLU A 144 19.97 -6.55 -8.16
C GLU A 144 19.86 -6.66 -6.63
N GLY A 145 18.68 -7.04 -6.13
CA GLY A 145 18.43 -7.21 -4.70
C GLY A 145 17.32 -6.31 -4.17
N TYR A 146 17.29 -6.19 -2.84
CA TYR A 146 16.24 -5.50 -2.11
C TYR A 146 16.68 -4.10 -1.70
N GLY A 147 15.87 -3.10 -2.05
CA GLY A 147 16.04 -1.71 -1.63
C GLY A 147 14.93 -1.28 -0.68
N LEU A 148 15.29 -0.67 0.44
CA LEU A 148 14.33 0.04 1.29
C LEU A 148 14.65 1.52 1.24
N TRP A 149 13.71 2.34 0.80
CA TRP A 149 13.81 3.78 0.84
C TRP A 149 12.79 4.35 1.80
N LEU A 150 13.29 5.18 2.69
CA LEU A 150 12.50 5.86 3.70
C LEU A 150 12.21 7.30 3.22
N ASP A 151 11.05 7.84 3.58
CA ASP A 151 10.73 9.25 3.35
C ASP A 151 11.86 10.14 3.93
N PRO A 152 12.34 11.17 3.21
CA PRO A 152 13.24 12.18 3.75
C PRO A 152 12.87 12.71 5.13
N ALA A 153 11.58 12.77 5.48
CA ALA A 153 11.10 13.20 6.79
C ALA A 153 11.63 12.34 7.97
N VAL A 154 12.11 11.12 7.72
CA VAL A 154 12.76 10.28 8.74
C VAL A 154 14.00 10.96 9.33
N GLN A 155 14.73 11.75 8.54
CA GLN A 155 15.94 12.43 9.01
C GLN A 155 15.65 13.48 10.12
N ASP A 156 14.43 14.01 10.14
CA ASP A 156 13.98 15.03 11.09
C ASP A 156 13.30 14.40 12.32
N ASP A 157 13.13 13.07 12.34
CA ASP A 157 12.56 12.37 13.47
C ASP A 157 13.54 12.31 14.65
N ALA A 158 13.04 12.63 15.85
CA ALA A 158 13.86 12.69 17.05
C ALA A 158 14.41 11.31 17.46
N VAL A 159 13.64 10.24 17.24
CA VAL A 159 14.05 8.85 17.55
C VAL A 159 15.16 8.43 16.59
N TYR A 160 15.02 8.77 15.31
CA TYR A 160 16.07 8.53 14.33
C TYR A 160 17.35 9.31 14.67
N ALA A 161 17.23 10.60 14.98
CA ALA A 161 18.38 11.42 15.36
C ALA A 161 19.09 10.94 16.64
N GLU A 162 18.34 10.45 17.62
CA GLU A 162 18.88 10.00 18.92
C GLU A 162 19.52 8.60 18.85
N HIS A 163 18.92 7.68 18.08
CA HIS A 163 19.30 6.27 18.13
C HIS A 163 19.95 5.72 16.84
N TRP A 164 19.78 6.42 15.71
CA TRP A 164 20.18 5.91 14.40
C TRP A 164 21.19 6.80 13.67
N ALA A 165 21.23 8.11 13.97
CA ALA A 165 22.15 9.04 13.32
C ALA A 165 23.62 8.58 13.49
N GLY A 166 24.25 8.19 12.38
CA GLY A 166 25.64 7.75 12.34
C GLY A 166 25.86 6.23 12.41
N HIS A 167 24.82 5.44 12.69
CA HIS A 167 24.89 3.98 12.62
C HIS A 167 24.77 3.50 11.18
N ARG A 168 25.89 3.02 10.62
CA ARG A 168 26.00 2.58 9.22
C ARG A 168 25.75 1.09 9.04
N THR A 169 25.88 0.31 10.11
CA THR A 169 25.73 -1.14 10.10
C THR A 169 24.42 -1.50 10.77
N ILE A 170 23.55 -2.17 10.03
CA ILE A 170 22.21 -2.58 10.46
C ILE A 170 22.05 -4.07 10.22
N THR A 171 21.23 -4.72 11.05
CA THR A 171 20.77 -6.09 10.87
C THR A 171 19.31 -6.04 10.41
N VAL A 172 18.96 -6.86 9.42
CA VAL A 172 17.58 -6.94 8.91
C VAL A 172 17.07 -8.36 9.15
N THR A 173 15.96 -8.47 9.87
CA THR A 173 15.24 -9.72 10.12
C THR A 173 13.91 -9.69 9.38
N VAL A 174 13.64 -10.74 8.59
CA VAL A 174 12.39 -10.89 7.83
C VAL A 174 11.54 -11.95 8.52
N GLU A 175 10.39 -11.54 9.05
CA GLU A 175 9.37 -12.39 9.65
C GLU A 175 8.18 -12.56 8.70
N ALA A 176 7.23 -13.41 9.06
CA ALA A 176 6.08 -13.72 8.21
C ALA A 176 5.17 -12.50 7.97
N ASP A 177 5.04 -11.61 8.95
CA ASP A 177 4.13 -10.47 8.95
C ASP A 177 4.84 -9.11 9.00
N ARG A 178 6.17 -9.08 9.21
CA ARG A 178 6.93 -7.84 9.36
C ARG A 178 8.40 -7.97 9.01
N ILE A 179 9.01 -6.84 8.66
CA ILE A 179 10.47 -6.71 8.52
C ILE A 179 10.96 -5.81 9.67
N VAL A 180 11.95 -6.30 10.41
CA VAL A 180 12.54 -5.60 11.56
C VAL A 180 13.97 -5.20 11.20
N ILE A 181 14.30 -3.92 11.43
CA ILE A 181 15.65 -3.39 11.27
C ILE A 181 16.17 -3.07 12.66
N THR A 182 17.28 -3.70 13.04
CA THR A 182 17.98 -3.43 14.30
C THR A 182 19.38 -2.89 14.03
N ARG A 183 19.96 -2.19 15.02
CA ARG A 183 21.34 -1.75 14.92
C ARG A 183 22.27 -2.95 15.11
N ALA A 184 23.30 -3.06 14.27
CA ALA A 184 24.25 -4.16 14.43
C ALA A 184 25.02 -4.00 15.76
N GLY A 185 24.95 -5.02 16.62
CA GLY A 185 25.70 -5.10 17.89
C GLY A 185 24.91 -4.82 19.17
N GLU A 186 23.61 -4.55 19.13
CA GLU A 186 22.76 -4.46 20.35
C GLU A 186 22.14 -5.80 20.75
N ASP A 187 21.80 -6.65 19.78
CA ASP A 187 21.24 -8.00 20.00
C ASP A 187 22.22 -9.00 20.68
N ALA A 188 23.43 -8.56 21.04
CA ALA A 188 24.36 -9.33 21.86
C ALA A 188 24.23 -9.05 23.38
N GLY A 189 23.27 -8.20 23.80
CA GLY A 189 23.18 -7.70 25.18
C GLY A 189 21.95 -8.11 26.00
N ASP A 190 20.88 -8.62 25.39
CA ASP A 190 19.66 -9.00 26.12
C ASP A 190 19.42 -10.51 26.04
N GLY A 191 20.17 -11.23 26.88
CA GLY A 191 20.04 -12.67 27.09
C GLY A 191 20.67 -13.03 28.44
N ASP A 192 20.05 -12.55 29.53
CA ASP A 192 20.23 -13.07 30.89
C ASP A 192 19.00 -13.89 31.29
#